data_AF-A0A7C8EZW5-F1
#
_entry.id   AF-A0A7C8EZW5-F1
#
_cell.length_a   1.000
_cell.length_b   1.000
_cell.length_c   1.000
_cell.angle_alpha   90.00
_cell.angle_beta   90.00
_cell.angle_gamma   90.00
#
_symmetry.space_group_name_H-M   'P 1'
#
loop_
_entity.id
_entity.type
_entity.pdbx_description
1 polymer ?
#
loop_
_entity_poly.entity_id
_entity_poly.type
_entity_poly.pdbx_seq_one_letter_code
_entity_poly.pdbx_strand_id
1 'polypeptide(L)'
;MSKFLIIFSLSLFIFAAHPTTEAEAGQFDGVWYTAAIPGSYFMVRQTDDNKLILTRLADNGSWWEAFYGDMSGNSATITTVISTVSAGVTVQFLSTTSATAVVNYCNPSYNCDLPAGATVNISRIF
;
A
#
# COMPACT_ATOMS: atom_id res chain seq x y z
N MET A 1 -75.33 6.85 -6.35
CA MET A 1 -74.37 7.35 -7.37
C MET A 1 -73.06 7.67 -6.69
N SER A 2 -71.98 7.29 -7.36
CA SER A 2 -70.66 6.91 -6.83
C SER A 2 -69.92 8.00 -6.05
N LYS A 3 -69.35 7.64 -4.89
CA LYS A 3 -68.37 8.46 -4.16
C LYS A 3 -66.96 7.98 -4.54
N PHE A 4 -66.19 8.92 -5.08
CA PHE A 4 -64.77 8.80 -5.38
C PHE A 4 -63.96 8.34 -4.16
N LEU A 5 -63.19 7.26 -4.31
CA LEU A 5 -62.13 6.89 -3.37
C LEU A 5 -60.79 7.07 -4.11
N ILE A 6 -60.08 8.14 -3.78
CA ILE A 6 -58.71 8.39 -4.25
C ILE A 6 -57.80 7.46 -3.47
N ILE A 7 -57.36 6.36 -4.08
CA ILE A 7 -56.29 5.51 -3.55
C ILE A 7 -54.98 6.20 -3.92
N PHE A 8 -54.40 6.92 -2.96
CA PHE A 8 -53.06 7.49 -3.08
C PHE A 8 -52.05 6.32 -3.12
N SER A 9 -51.62 5.95 -4.33
CA SER A 9 -50.53 5.00 -4.56
C SER A 9 -49.23 5.59 -4.02
N LEU A 10 -48.93 5.30 -2.75
CA LEU A 10 -47.62 5.54 -2.16
C LEU A 10 -46.66 4.49 -2.72
N SER A 11 -46.20 4.71 -3.95
CA SER A 11 -45.09 3.97 -4.56
C SER A 11 -43.84 4.25 -3.72
N LEU A 12 -43.61 3.37 -2.75
CA LEU A 12 -42.39 3.26 -1.97
C LEU A 12 -41.25 2.97 -2.95
N PHE A 13 -40.58 4.02 -3.42
CA PHE A 13 -39.27 3.93 -4.05
C PHE A 13 -38.30 3.47 -2.95
N ILE A 14 -38.20 2.15 -2.79
CA ILE A 14 -37.05 1.52 -2.13
C ILE A 14 -35.88 1.81 -3.07
N PHE A 15 -35.24 2.96 -2.88
CA PHE A 15 -33.88 3.17 -3.35
C PHE A 15 -33.07 2.07 -2.66
N ALA A 16 -32.83 0.98 -3.38
CA ALA A 16 -31.84 -0.01 -3.01
C ALA A 16 -30.51 0.75 -2.93
N ALA A 17 -30.16 1.21 -1.72
CA ALA A 17 -28.83 1.61 -1.37
C ALA A 17 -27.97 0.38 -1.59
N HIS A 18 -27.42 0.25 -2.80
CA HIS A 18 -26.37 -0.70 -3.07
C HIS A 18 -25.22 -0.24 -2.16
N PRO A 19 -24.80 -1.02 -1.16
CA PRO A 19 -23.60 -0.68 -0.45
C PRO A 19 -22.49 -0.71 -1.49
N THR A 20 -22.01 0.46 -1.90
CA THR A 20 -20.72 0.57 -2.54
C THR A 20 -19.74 0.19 -1.44
N THR A 21 -19.31 -1.07 -1.44
CA THR A 21 -18.15 -1.49 -0.68
C THR A 21 -16.97 -0.75 -1.30
N GLU A 22 -16.71 0.47 -0.83
CA GLU A 22 -15.41 1.08 -1.02
C GLU A 22 -14.41 0.07 -0.46
N ALA A 23 -13.44 -0.33 -1.28
CA ALA A 23 -12.36 -1.17 -0.81
C ALA A 23 -11.63 -0.35 0.26
N GLU A 24 -11.81 -0.71 1.53
CA GLU A 24 -11.08 -0.10 2.64
C GLU A 24 -9.59 -0.12 2.28
N ALA A 25 -8.95 1.05 2.43
CA ALA A 25 -7.50 1.11 2.33
C ALA A 25 -6.93 0.17 3.40
N GLY A 26 -5.91 -0.60 3.03
CA GLY A 26 -5.17 -1.39 4.01
C GLY A 26 -4.64 -0.49 5.12
N GLN A 27 -4.50 -1.04 6.33
CA GLN A 27 -4.05 -0.31 7.51
C GLN A 27 -2.75 0.48 7.28
N PHE A 28 -1.84 -0.07 6.48
CA PHE A 28 -0.53 0.53 6.18
C PHE A 28 -0.44 1.16 4.79
N ASP A 29 -1.56 1.23 4.08
CA ASP A 29 -1.60 1.89 2.78
C ASP A 29 -1.23 3.36 2.89
N GLY A 30 -0.64 3.87 1.82
CA GLY A 30 -0.28 5.27 1.70
C GLY A 30 1.10 5.48 1.10
N VAL A 31 1.57 6.71 1.21
CA VAL A 31 2.90 7.11 0.75
C VAL A 31 3.85 7.21 1.93
N TRP A 32 5.00 6.58 1.81
CA TRP A 32 6.02 6.47 2.84
C TRP A 32 7.35 7.06 2.35
N TYR A 33 8.20 7.47 3.28
CA TYR A 33 9.52 8.01 2.99
C TYR A 33 10.56 7.56 4.03
N THR A 34 11.83 7.58 3.62
CA THR A 34 12.97 7.46 4.53
C THR A 34 14.06 8.48 4.17
N ALA A 35 14.72 9.05 5.17
CA ALA A 35 15.86 9.93 4.95
C ALA A 35 17.12 9.19 4.46
N ALA A 36 17.16 7.85 4.62
CA ALA A 36 18.29 7.03 4.19
C ALA A 36 18.42 6.92 2.66
N ILE A 37 17.32 7.16 1.95
CA ILE A 37 17.25 7.14 0.48
C ILE A 37 16.55 8.45 0.05
N PRO A 38 17.26 9.58 0.06
CA PRO A 38 16.68 10.86 -0.29
C PRO A 38 16.19 10.88 -1.75
N GLY A 39 15.13 11.64 -2.01
CA GLY A 39 14.53 11.73 -3.34
C GLY A 39 13.77 10.47 -3.78
N SER A 40 13.35 9.63 -2.82
CA SER A 40 12.52 8.45 -3.08
C SER A 40 11.27 8.45 -2.21
N TYR A 41 10.14 8.10 -2.82
CA TYR A 41 8.87 7.86 -2.15
C TYR A 41 8.42 6.43 -2.37
N PHE A 42 7.74 5.86 -1.38
CA PHE A 42 7.31 4.47 -1.38
C PHE A 42 5.79 4.41 -1.28
N MET A 43 5.11 4.01 -2.35
CA MET A 43 3.68 3.73 -2.31
C MET A 43 3.47 2.31 -1.78
N VAL A 44 2.72 2.19 -0.70
CA VAL A 44 2.42 0.91 -0.05
C VAL A 44 0.94 0.60 -0.27
N ARG A 45 0.66 -0.63 -0.71
CA ARG A 45 -0.70 -1.17 -0.84
C ARG A 45 -0.76 -2.59 -0.32
N GLN A 46 -1.59 -2.81 0.69
CA GLN A 46 -1.98 -4.13 1.14
C GLN A 46 -3.06 -4.69 0.21
N THR A 47 -3.07 -6.00 0.13
CA THR A 47 -4.01 -6.78 -0.68
C THR A 47 -4.80 -7.70 0.24
N ASP A 48 -5.97 -8.13 -0.23
CA ASP A 48 -6.89 -8.96 0.57
C ASP A 48 -6.30 -10.35 0.90
N ASP A 49 -5.27 -10.80 0.17
CA ASP A 49 -4.57 -12.08 0.36
C ASP A 49 -3.32 -11.98 1.25
N ASN A 50 -3.26 -10.96 2.12
CA ASN A 50 -2.12 -10.68 3.02
C ASN A 50 -0.81 -10.49 2.27
N LYS A 51 -0.83 -9.74 1.17
CA LYS A 51 0.39 -9.35 0.44
C LYS A 51 0.60 -7.87 0.52
N LEU A 52 1.85 -7.47 0.39
CA LEU A 52 2.28 -6.08 0.27
C LEU A 52 2.80 -5.83 -1.14
N ILE A 53 2.21 -4.86 -1.81
CA ILE A 53 2.80 -4.23 -2.99
C ILE A 53 3.47 -2.94 -2.51
N LEU A 54 4.73 -2.77 -2.87
CA LEU A 54 5.48 -1.55 -2.61
C LEU A 54 6.08 -1.05 -3.92
N THR A 55 5.78 0.19 -4.27
CA THR A 55 6.37 0.85 -5.44
C THR A 55 7.26 1.98 -4.96
N ARG A 56 8.53 1.97 -5.33
CA ARG A 56 9.43 3.10 -5.09
C ARG A 56 9.41 4.01 -6.32
N LEU A 57 9.28 5.31 -6.09
CA LEU A 57 9.32 6.33 -7.12
C LEU A 57 10.42 7.32 -6.82
N ALA A 58 11.17 7.69 -7.85
CA ALA A 58 12.00 8.88 -7.81
C ALA A 58 11.12 10.12 -7.63
N ASP A 59 11.56 11.07 -6.82
CA ASP A 59 10.87 12.35 -6.60
C ASP A 59 10.65 13.15 -7.90
N ASN A 60 11.56 13.02 -8.86
CA ASN A 60 11.49 13.60 -10.19
C ASN A 60 10.63 12.80 -11.19
N GLY A 61 10.06 11.67 -10.78
CA GLY A 61 9.22 10.80 -11.60
C GLY A 61 9.93 10.08 -12.75
N SER A 62 11.27 10.09 -12.80
CA SER A 62 12.03 9.56 -13.94
C SER A 62 12.11 8.03 -13.99
N TRP A 63 11.96 7.36 -12.85
CA TRP A 63 11.98 5.90 -12.74
C TRP A 63 11.15 5.43 -11.55
N TRP A 64 10.82 4.15 -11.59
CA TRP A 64 10.12 3.46 -10.52
C TRP A 64 10.64 2.03 -10.40
N GLU A 65 10.45 1.46 -9.22
CA GLU A 65 10.74 0.07 -8.90
C GLU A 65 9.53 -0.54 -8.19
N ALA A 66 9.31 -1.84 -8.35
CA ALA A 66 8.24 -2.54 -7.64
C ALA A 66 8.78 -3.74 -6.87
N PHE A 67 8.15 -3.94 -5.72
CA PHE A 67 8.42 -5.00 -4.78
C PHE A 67 7.09 -5.64 -4.39
N TYR A 68 7.14 -6.94 -4.15
CA TYR A 68 5.97 -7.71 -3.75
C TYR A 68 6.38 -8.81 -2.78
N GLY A 69 5.48 -9.12 -1.85
CA GLY A 69 5.68 -10.27 -0.98
C GLY A 69 4.61 -10.42 0.08
N ASP A 70 4.87 -11.35 0.97
CA ASP A 70 3.94 -11.78 2.00
C ASP A 70 3.95 -10.87 3.22
N MET A 71 2.78 -10.69 3.80
CA MET A 71 2.57 -10.09 5.11
C MET A 71 2.20 -11.15 6.15
N SER A 72 2.75 -10.97 7.35
CA SER A 72 2.37 -11.72 8.55
C SER A 72 2.21 -10.74 9.70
N GLY A 73 0.96 -10.37 9.99
CA GLY A 73 0.64 -9.30 10.95
C GLY A 73 1.22 -7.96 10.49
N ASN A 74 2.06 -7.35 11.32
CA ASN A 74 2.69 -6.05 11.04
C ASN A 74 4.04 -6.17 10.33
N SER A 75 4.43 -7.36 9.88
CA SER A 75 5.70 -7.59 9.19
C SER A 75 5.44 -8.01 7.75
N ALA A 76 6.29 -7.58 6.82
CA ALA A 76 6.26 -7.97 5.43
C ALA A 76 7.66 -8.35 4.96
N THR A 77 7.78 -9.43 4.18
CA THR A 77 9.01 -9.76 3.46
C THR A 77 8.74 -9.59 1.98
N ILE A 78 9.34 -8.57 1.40
CA ILE A 78 9.14 -8.19 0.00
C ILE A 78 10.40 -8.41 -0.82
N THR A 79 10.21 -8.73 -2.08
CA THR A 79 11.31 -8.93 -3.04
C THR A 79 11.06 -8.11 -4.29
N THR A 80 12.14 -7.71 -4.96
CA THR A 80 12.04 -6.99 -6.23
C THR A 80 11.23 -7.80 -7.25
N VAL A 81 10.25 -7.14 -7.87
CA VAL A 81 9.58 -7.59 -9.09
C VAL A 81 10.14 -6.85 -10.30
N ILE A 82 10.32 -5.53 -10.17
CA ILE A 82 10.82 -4.65 -11.25
C ILE A 82 11.86 -3.71 -10.66
N SER A 83 13.12 -3.88 -11.05
CA SER A 83 14.26 -2.99 -10.76
C SER A 83 15.47 -3.45 -11.59
N THR A 84 16.53 -2.66 -11.58
CA THR A 84 17.86 -3.03 -12.07
C THR A 84 18.65 -3.92 -11.08
N VAL A 85 18.19 -4.05 -9.84
CA VAL A 85 18.78 -4.92 -8.80
C VAL A 85 17.76 -5.92 -8.26
N SER A 86 18.21 -7.12 -7.91
CA SER A 86 17.44 -8.06 -7.10
C SER A 86 17.69 -7.79 -5.63
N ALA A 87 16.65 -7.36 -4.90
CA ALA A 87 16.73 -7.09 -3.48
C ALA A 87 15.60 -7.81 -2.73
N GLY A 88 15.89 -8.15 -1.47
CA GLY A 88 14.92 -8.64 -0.52
C GLY A 88 14.94 -7.75 0.71
N VAL A 89 13.77 -7.31 1.16
CA VAL A 89 13.63 -6.37 2.27
C VAL A 89 12.58 -6.90 3.24
N THR A 90 12.88 -6.86 4.53
CA THR A 90 11.89 -7.09 5.58
C THR A 90 11.44 -5.74 6.11
N VAL A 91 10.15 -5.45 6.06
CA VAL A 91 9.53 -4.25 6.61
C VAL A 91 8.76 -4.63 7.86
N GLN A 92 9.00 -3.92 8.96
CA GLN A 92 8.24 -4.05 10.21
C GLN A 92 7.49 -2.74 10.48
N PHE A 93 6.17 -2.77 10.33
CA PHE A 93 5.32 -1.66 10.72
C PHE A 93 5.26 -1.61 12.26
N LEU A 94 5.62 -0.47 12.82
CA LEU A 94 5.58 -0.20 14.26
C LEU A 94 4.26 0.47 14.65
N SER A 95 3.68 1.23 13.71
CA SER A 95 2.37 1.87 13.82
C SER A 95 1.79 2.10 12.42
N THR A 96 0.63 2.73 12.33
CA THR A 96 0.07 3.17 11.04
C THR A 96 0.91 4.24 10.35
N THR A 97 1.84 4.89 11.04
CA THR A 97 2.64 6.00 10.50
C THR A 97 4.16 5.80 10.58
N SER A 98 4.62 4.69 11.15
CA SER A 98 6.05 4.40 11.31
C SER A 98 6.38 2.93 11.07
N ALA A 99 7.54 2.69 10.47
CA ALA A 99 8.06 1.36 10.19
C ALA A 99 9.60 1.35 10.24
N THR A 100 10.17 0.15 10.32
CA THR A 100 11.58 -0.10 10.04
C THR A 100 11.70 -1.04 8.86
N ALA A 101 12.78 -0.91 8.08
CA ALA A 101 13.10 -1.87 7.04
C ALA A 101 14.54 -2.37 7.18
N VAL A 102 14.73 -3.66 6.90
CA VAL A 102 16.03 -4.31 6.87
C VAL A 102 16.27 -4.83 5.47
N VAL A 103 17.39 -4.44 4.85
CA VAL A 103 17.81 -4.99 3.57
C VAL A 103 18.41 -6.36 3.81
N ASN A 104 17.70 -7.42 3.44
CA ASN A 104 18.16 -8.80 3.63
C ASN A 104 19.28 -9.15 2.65
N TYR A 105 19.10 -8.78 1.39
CA TYR A 105 20.08 -8.94 0.33
C TYR A 105 19.87 -7.88 -0.76
N CYS A 106 20.91 -7.60 -1.53
CA CYS A 106 20.83 -6.80 -2.74
C CYS A 106 21.93 -7.19 -3.74
N ASN A 107 21.57 -7.41 -5.01
CA ASN A 107 22.46 -7.92 -6.04
C ASN A 107 22.14 -7.30 -7.42
N PRO A 108 23.14 -6.76 -8.15
CA PRO A 108 24.53 -6.60 -7.72
C PRO A 108 24.70 -5.54 -6.62
N SER A 109 25.53 -5.83 -5.62
CA SER A 109 25.69 -4.99 -4.43
C SER A 109 26.17 -3.56 -4.72
N TYR A 110 26.93 -3.36 -5.79
CA TYR A 110 27.47 -2.04 -6.17
C TYR A 110 26.41 -1.08 -6.76
N ASN A 111 25.22 -1.58 -7.12
CA ASN A 111 24.10 -0.78 -7.60
C ASN A 111 23.06 -0.50 -6.52
N CYS A 112 23.30 -0.94 -5.28
CA CYS A 112 22.35 -0.83 -4.19
C CYS A 112 22.52 0.49 -3.44
N ASP A 113 21.42 1.20 -3.18
CA ASP A 113 21.44 2.42 -2.37
C ASP A 113 21.85 2.13 -0.91
N LEU A 114 21.51 0.93 -0.43
CA LEU A 114 21.80 0.46 0.92
C LEU A 114 22.43 -0.94 0.87
N PRO A 115 23.46 -1.21 1.69
CA PRO A 115 24.06 -2.53 1.76
C PRO A 115 23.14 -3.53 2.47
N ALA A 116 23.36 -4.83 2.22
CA ALA A 116 22.71 -5.89 2.99
C ALA A 116 23.03 -5.75 4.49
N GLY A 117 22.03 -5.97 5.34
CA GLY A 117 22.07 -5.74 6.79
C GLY A 117 21.72 -4.32 7.22
N ALA A 118 21.64 -3.35 6.30
CA ALA A 118 21.22 -2.00 6.64
C ALA A 118 19.80 -1.99 7.23
N THR A 119 19.62 -1.24 8.32
CA THR A 119 18.32 -1.01 8.94
C THR A 119 17.97 0.47 8.84
N VAL A 120 16.77 0.78 8.36
CA VAL A 120 16.32 2.16 8.15
C VAL A 120 14.96 2.40 8.79
N ASN A 121 14.76 3.61 9.30
CA ASN A 121 13.46 4.08 9.77
C ASN A 121 12.68 4.68 8.59
N ILE A 122 11.38 4.40 8.55
CA ILE A 122 10.46 4.84 7.50
C ILE A 122 9.25 5.49 8.16
N SER A 123 8.78 6.59 7.60
CA SER A 123 7.62 7.35 8.09
C SER A 123 6.59 7.52 6.98
N ARG A 124 5.31 7.42 7.35
CA ARG A 124 4.19 7.71 6.42
C ARG A 124 4.03 9.22 6.25
N ILE A 125 3.73 9.64 5.03
CA ILE A 125 3.39 11.02 4.68
C ILE A 125 1.87 11.22 4.76
N PHE A 126 1.10 10.37 4.07
CA PHE A 126 -0.37 10.34 4.09
C PHE A 126 -0.88 8.96 3.72
#